data_AF-A0A1B3NBZ9-F1
#
_entry.id   AF-A0A1B3NBZ9-F1
#
_cell.length_a   1.000
_cell.length_b   1.000
_cell.length_c   1.000
_cell.angle_alpha   90.00
_cell.angle_beta   90.00
_cell.angle_gamma   90.00
#
_symmetry.space_group_name_H-M   'P 1'
#
loop_
_entity.id
_entity.type
_entity.pdbx_description
1 polymer ?
#
loop_
_entity_poly.entity_id
_entity_poly.type
_entity_poly.pdbx_seq_one_letter_code
_entity_poly.pdbx_strand_id
1 'polypeptide(L)'
;MPIIARHHAQDAWRPLQAWPADCAVQWGGHGIVLGKAPYRTAFFEAFPAPGGFIRGEGATIEAAELDAYARFEKESACDHRWGRRGYLNGGAKCIRCGAFAVKFQSVEPLGQWRRPISDMEVSSIASGFILPKADDEPRTRKWRRGLHLRARQSGIAIPSDLSGFDDEDAFESFCHEAVIVWLMDRLAAGTSSSEHASSGIEALLSGLHINSLVREAKSRLETSNAA
;
A
#
# COMPACT_ATOMS: atom_id res chain seq x y z
N MET A 1 -7.83 33.46 9.10
CA MET A 1 -6.81 32.99 8.15
C MET A 1 -6.47 31.56 8.51
N PRO A 2 -6.46 30.61 7.55
CA PRO A 2 -6.14 29.22 7.83
C PRO A 2 -4.68 29.03 8.28
N ILE A 3 -4.36 27.85 8.80
CA ILE A 3 -3.00 27.45 9.17
C ILE A 3 -2.26 27.01 7.90
N ILE A 4 -1.33 27.82 7.43
CA ILE A 4 -0.55 27.52 6.21
C ILE A 4 0.60 26.57 6.56
N ALA A 5 0.78 25.51 5.77
CA ALA A 5 1.89 24.58 5.95
C ALA A 5 3.26 25.30 5.90
N ARG A 6 4.19 24.89 6.78
CA ARG A 6 5.45 25.61 7.01
C ARG A 6 6.28 25.88 5.75
N HIS A 7 6.28 24.95 4.80
CA HIS A 7 7.06 25.09 3.57
C HIS A 7 6.47 26.12 2.58
N HIS A 8 5.24 26.59 2.79
CA HIS A 8 4.60 27.66 2.02
C HIS A 8 4.66 29.03 2.72
N ALA A 9 5.29 29.12 3.90
CA ALA A 9 5.31 30.36 4.69
C ALA A 9 5.92 31.54 3.93
N GLN A 10 6.84 31.26 2.99
CA GLN A 10 7.55 32.25 2.18
C GLN A 10 7.00 32.42 0.76
N ASP A 11 5.99 31.64 0.37
CA ASP A 11 5.40 31.75 -0.97
C ASP A 11 4.82 33.15 -1.16
N ALA A 12 4.75 33.64 -2.40
CA ALA A 12 4.04 34.88 -2.71
C ALA A 12 2.52 34.70 -2.68
N TRP A 13 2.04 33.52 -3.07
CA TRP A 13 0.62 33.21 -3.17
C TRP A 13 -0.01 32.93 -1.79
N ARG A 14 -1.28 33.32 -1.60
CA ARG A 14 -2.04 33.11 -0.35
C ARG A 14 -3.46 32.61 -0.67
N PRO A 15 -4.07 31.80 0.21
CA PRO A 15 -5.47 31.41 0.09
C PRO A 15 -6.39 32.62 -0.06
N LEU A 16 -7.25 32.58 -1.06
CA LEU A 16 -8.20 33.64 -1.40
C LEU A 16 -9.56 33.40 -0.76
N GLN A 17 -9.91 32.15 -0.43
CA GLN A 17 -11.20 31.78 0.13
C GLN A 17 -11.24 31.90 1.66
N ALA A 18 -12.44 32.02 2.21
CA ALA A 18 -12.69 32.24 3.64
C ALA A 18 -12.57 30.95 4.47
N TRP A 19 -11.42 30.26 4.37
CA TRP A 19 -11.14 29.06 5.16
C TRP A 19 -11.19 29.34 6.67
N PRO A 20 -11.76 28.40 7.47
CA PRO A 20 -11.73 28.49 8.92
C PRO A 20 -10.31 28.68 9.47
N ALA A 21 -10.19 29.40 10.59
CA ALA A 21 -8.87 29.71 11.18
C ALA A 21 -8.13 28.47 11.71
N ASP A 22 -8.86 27.41 12.01
CA ASP A 22 -8.37 26.12 12.48
C ASP A 22 -8.19 25.09 11.35
N CYS A 23 -8.43 25.48 10.09
CA CYS A 23 -8.19 24.63 8.93
C CYS A 23 -6.71 24.73 8.52
N ALA A 24 -6.01 23.59 8.45
CA ALA A 24 -4.67 23.56 7.88
C ALA A 24 -4.73 23.41 6.35
N VAL A 25 -3.86 24.10 5.62
CA VAL A 25 -3.86 24.11 4.15
C VAL A 25 -2.45 23.98 3.56
N GLN A 26 -2.36 23.35 2.39
CA GLN A 26 -1.15 23.27 1.56
C GLN A 26 -1.51 23.22 0.07
N TRP A 27 -0.57 23.52 -0.82
CA TRP A 27 -0.84 23.59 -2.26
C TRP A 27 0.39 23.26 -3.11
N GLY A 28 0.20 23.12 -4.41
CA GLY A 28 1.32 23.01 -5.33
C GLY A 28 0.89 23.10 -6.78
N GLY A 29 1.75 23.70 -7.62
CA GLY A 29 1.49 23.85 -9.05
C GLY A 29 1.67 22.57 -9.89
N HIS A 30 2.32 21.54 -9.33
CA HIS A 30 2.75 20.34 -10.06
C HIS A 30 2.49 19.04 -9.27
N GLY A 31 1.26 18.82 -8.85
CA GLY A 31 0.83 17.55 -8.27
C GLY A 31 0.70 16.44 -9.31
N ILE A 32 0.82 15.19 -8.86
CA ILE A 32 0.53 14.00 -9.64
C ILE A 32 -0.69 13.31 -9.02
N VAL A 33 -1.68 13.00 -9.85
CA VAL A 33 -2.82 12.17 -9.45
C VAL A 33 -2.56 10.76 -9.93
N LEU A 34 -2.53 9.82 -8.99
CA LEU A 34 -2.35 8.40 -9.27
C LEU A 34 -3.72 7.76 -9.51
N GLY A 35 -3.83 7.01 -10.61
CA GLY A 35 -5.06 6.33 -11.00
C GLY A 35 -4.79 5.44 -12.22
N LYS A 36 -5.87 4.95 -12.87
CA LYS A 36 -5.74 4.15 -14.11
C LYS A 36 -5.03 4.93 -15.23
N ALA A 37 -5.26 6.24 -15.30
CA ALA A 37 -4.57 7.16 -16.18
C ALA A 37 -4.00 8.30 -15.31
N PRO A 38 -2.71 8.26 -14.94
CA PRO A 38 -2.10 9.29 -14.12
C PRO A 38 -2.00 10.60 -14.90
N TYR A 39 -2.19 11.73 -14.22
CA TYR A 39 -2.06 13.06 -14.82
C TYR A 39 -1.44 14.05 -13.84
N ARG A 40 -1.00 15.20 -14.39
CA ARG A 40 -0.46 16.32 -13.62
C ARG A 40 -1.50 17.42 -13.48
N THR A 41 -1.56 18.04 -12.31
CA THR A 41 -2.51 19.13 -12.01
C THR A 41 -1.97 19.99 -10.87
N ALA A 42 -2.39 21.25 -10.78
CA ALA A 42 -2.24 22.01 -9.55
C ALA A 42 -3.21 21.44 -8.50
N PHE A 43 -2.82 21.48 -7.23
CA PHE A 43 -3.64 21.00 -6.13
C PHE A 43 -3.70 22.00 -4.98
N PHE A 44 -4.81 21.93 -4.25
CA PHE A 44 -4.99 22.60 -2.97
C PHE A 44 -5.60 21.60 -2.00
N GLU A 45 -4.95 21.40 -0.86
CA GLU A 45 -5.35 20.43 0.16
C GLU A 45 -5.69 21.17 1.45
N ALA A 46 -6.85 20.85 2.00
CA ALA A 46 -7.39 21.41 3.22
C ALA A 46 -7.70 20.30 4.23
N PHE A 47 -7.37 20.56 5.49
CA PHE A 47 -7.54 19.68 6.64
C PHE A 47 -8.34 20.41 7.72
N PRO A 48 -9.69 20.38 7.65
CA PRO A 48 -10.53 21.00 8.66
C PRO A 48 -10.36 20.35 10.05
N ALA A 49 -10.42 21.14 11.12
CA ALA A 49 -10.32 20.67 12.50
C ALA A 49 -11.32 19.56 12.93
N PRO A 50 -12.61 19.54 12.49
CA PRO A 50 -13.51 18.41 12.78
C PRO A 50 -13.08 17.08 12.12
N GLY A 51 -11.94 17.10 11.41
CA GLY A 51 -11.36 15.96 10.72
C GLY A 51 -11.86 15.87 9.28
N GLY A 52 -11.06 15.21 8.45
CA GLY A 52 -11.33 15.06 7.03
C GLY A 52 -10.12 15.42 6.20
N PHE A 53 -10.26 15.19 4.90
CA PHE A 53 -9.26 15.54 3.90
C PHE A 53 -9.98 15.99 2.66
N ILE A 54 -9.77 17.25 2.29
CA ILE A 54 -10.37 17.86 1.11
C ILE A 54 -9.24 18.22 0.16
N ARG A 55 -9.32 17.73 -1.06
CA ARG A 55 -8.39 18.06 -2.14
C ARG A 55 -9.18 18.61 -3.31
N GLY A 56 -8.79 19.80 -3.73
CA GLY A 56 -9.22 20.39 -4.99
C GLY A 56 -8.11 20.32 -6.03
N GLU A 57 -8.50 20.29 -7.29
CA GLU A 57 -7.60 20.15 -8.43
C GLU A 57 -7.94 21.17 -9.51
N GLY A 58 -6.93 21.62 -10.26
CA GLY A 58 -7.12 22.65 -11.28
C GLY A 58 -5.90 22.88 -12.16
N ALA A 59 -6.07 23.78 -13.14
CA ALA A 59 -4.97 24.24 -13.99
C ALA A 59 -4.03 25.21 -13.25
N THR A 60 -4.54 25.92 -12.24
CA THR A 60 -3.80 26.84 -11.38
C THR A 60 -4.10 26.56 -9.90
N ILE A 61 -3.32 27.15 -8.99
CA ILE A 61 -3.53 26.99 -7.54
C ILE A 61 -4.87 27.62 -7.13
N GLU A 62 -5.25 28.77 -7.72
CA GLU A 62 -6.53 29.43 -7.47
C GLU A 62 -7.71 28.56 -7.90
N ALA A 63 -7.62 27.91 -9.07
CA ALA A 63 -8.65 27.00 -9.54
C ALA A 63 -8.77 25.77 -8.63
N ALA A 64 -7.63 25.24 -8.16
CA ALA A 64 -7.60 24.14 -7.23
C ALA A 64 -8.17 24.53 -5.84
N GLU A 65 -7.88 25.73 -5.35
CA GLU A 65 -8.46 26.26 -4.11
C GLU A 65 -9.98 26.40 -4.25
N LEU A 66 -10.47 26.93 -5.38
CA LEU A 66 -11.91 27.08 -5.61
C LEU A 66 -12.63 25.73 -5.61
N ASP A 67 -12.08 24.70 -6.27
CA ASP A 67 -12.62 23.33 -6.23
C ASP A 67 -12.60 22.77 -4.80
N ALA A 68 -11.50 22.96 -4.06
CA ALA A 68 -11.39 22.51 -2.67
C ALA A 68 -12.42 23.21 -1.78
N TYR A 69 -12.58 24.51 -1.92
CA TYR A 69 -13.49 25.30 -1.09
C TYR A 69 -14.95 24.98 -1.37
N ALA A 70 -15.33 24.81 -2.64
CA ALA A 70 -16.67 24.36 -3.00
C ALA A 70 -17.01 22.99 -2.40
N ARG A 71 -16.02 22.07 -2.33
CA ARG A 71 -16.18 20.79 -1.63
C ARG A 71 -16.33 21.00 -0.13
N PHE A 72 -15.51 21.86 0.48
CA PHE A 72 -15.63 22.20 1.91
C PHE A 72 -17.00 22.77 2.28
N GLU A 73 -17.55 23.72 1.50
CA GLU A 73 -18.88 24.26 1.74
C GLU A 73 -19.95 23.17 1.63
N LYS A 74 -19.86 22.32 0.60
CA LYS A 74 -20.77 21.19 0.42
C LYS A 74 -20.68 20.18 1.56
N GLU A 75 -19.48 19.90 2.06
CA GLU A 75 -19.26 18.94 3.14
C GLU A 75 -19.71 19.51 4.49
N SER A 76 -19.35 20.75 4.81
CA SER A 76 -19.70 21.42 6.06
C SER A 76 -21.20 21.66 6.23
N ALA A 77 -21.93 21.90 5.13
CA ALA A 77 -23.39 22.03 5.15
C ALA A 77 -24.14 20.67 5.19
N CYS A 78 -23.43 19.55 5.08
CA CYS A 78 -24.05 18.24 4.97
C CYS A 78 -24.36 17.59 6.33
N ASP A 79 -25.61 17.20 6.54
CA ASP A 79 -25.95 16.19 7.55
C ASP A 79 -25.47 14.81 7.07
N HIS A 80 -24.25 14.46 7.47
CA HIS A 80 -23.54 13.32 6.90
C HIS A 80 -24.21 11.98 7.22
N ARG A 81 -24.39 11.16 6.18
CA ARG A 81 -24.82 9.76 6.29
C ARG A 81 -23.74 8.84 5.75
N TRP A 82 -23.04 8.17 6.65
CA TRP A 82 -21.84 7.39 6.33
C TRP A 82 -22.19 5.98 5.84
N GLY A 83 -21.53 5.55 4.77
CA GLY A 83 -21.57 4.17 4.29
C GLY A 83 -20.19 3.66 3.95
N ARG A 84 -19.92 2.36 4.19
CA ARG A 84 -18.61 1.75 3.96
C ARG A 84 -18.19 1.70 2.50
N ARG A 85 -19.12 1.57 1.53
CA ARG A 85 -18.81 1.53 0.08
C ARG A 85 -17.65 0.58 -0.29
N GLY A 86 -17.54 -0.57 0.39
CA GLY A 86 -16.48 -1.56 0.18
C GLY A 86 -15.20 -1.35 1.01
N TYR A 87 -15.06 -0.25 1.75
CA TYR A 87 -13.95 -0.06 2.67
C TYR A 87 -14.03 -1.00 3.88
N LEU A 88 -12.99 -1.79 4.05
CA LEU A 88 -12.82 -2.71 5.18
C LEU A 88 -11.96 -2.09 6.29
N ASN A 89 -11.15 -1.08 5.98
CA ASN A 89 -10.22 -0.42 6.91
C ASN A 89 -10.87 0.66 7.80
N GLY A 90 -12.19 0.64 7.97
CA GLY A 90 -12.93 1.65 8.75
C GLY A 90 -13.26 2.94 8.01
N GLY A 91 -12.73 3.12 6.80
CA GLY A 91 -13.09 4.22 5.90
C GLY A 91 -14.57 4.20 5.52
N ALA A 92 -15.12 5.37 5.26
CA ALA A 92 -16.50 5.58 4.86
C ALA A 92 -16.61 6.75 3.89
N LYS A 93 -17.60 6.69 3.00
CA LYS A 93 -18.03 7.85 2.22
C LYS A 93 -19.44 8.26 2.60
N CYS A 94 -19.66 9.56 2.73
CA CYS A 94 -21.00 10.10 2.92
C CYS A 94 -21.81 9.87 1.65
N ILE A 95 -23.00 9.27 1.78
CA ILE A 95 -23.87 8.94 0.64
C ILE A 95 -24.48 10.19 -0.02
N ARG A 96 -24.49 11.33 0.69
CA ARG A 96 -25.08 12.60 0.22
C ARG A 96 -24.04 13.49 -0.45
N CYS A 97 -23.00 13.89 0.28
CA CYS A 97 -22.01 14.85 -0.23
C CYS A 97 -20.80 14.20 -0.91
N GLY A 98 -20.49 12.94 -0.59
CA GLY A 98 -19.31 12.23 -1.10
C GLY A 98 -18.06 12.33 -0.20
N ALA A 99 -18.12 13.11 0.89
CA ALA A 99 -17.04 13.27 1.86
C ALA A 99 -16.47 11.92 2.31
N PHE A 100 -15.16 11.85 2.56
CA PHE A 100 -14.49 10.67 3.10
C PHE A 100 -14.08 10.89 4.56
N ALA A 101 -14.33 9.90 5.42
CA ALA A 101 -13.88 9.90 6.81
C ALA A 101 -13.71 8.47 7.34
N VAL A 102 -12.89 8.29 8.39
CA VAL A 102 -12.82 7.03 9.13
C VAL A 102 -13.92 7.07 10.20
N LYS A 103 -14.98 6.27 10.02
CA LYS A 103 -16.17 6.29 10.88
C LYS A 103 -16.56 4.93 11.44
N PHE A 104 -15.95 3.86 10.95
CA PHE A 104 -16.27 2.51 11.38
C PHE A 104 -15.04 1.78 11.91
N GLN A 105 -15.26 0.73 12.69
CA GLN A 105 -14.20 -0.24 12.99
C GLN A 105 -13.79 -0.99 11.72
N SER A 106 -12.54 -1.46 11.67
CA SER A 106 -12.11 -2.34 10.60
C SER A 106 -12.94 -3.62 10.59
N VAL A 107 -13.20 -4.14 9.40
CA VAL A 107 -13.82 -5.45 9.20
C VAL A 107 -12.71 -6.36 8.72
N GLU A 108 -12.40 -7.38 9.51
CA GLU A 108 -11.45 -8.42 9.15
C GLU A 108 -12.19 -9.49 8.33
N PRO A 109 -11.89 -9.67 7.04
CA PRO A 109 -12.52 -10.71 6.24
C PRO A 109 -12.18 -12.08 6.81
N LEU A 110 -13.20 -12.88 7.11
CA LEU A 110 -13.00 -14.26 7.52
C LEU A 110 -12.31 -15.05 6.40
N GLY A 111 -11.36 -15.90 6.77
CA GLY A 111 -10.62 -16.72 5.81
C GLY A 111 -9.51 -15.98 5.05
N GLN A 112 -9.21 -14.71 5.37
CA GLN A 112 -8.09 -13.98 4.73
C GLN A 112 -6.75 -14.73 4.84
N TRP A 113 -6.55 -15.52 5.89
CA TRP A 113 -5.39 -16.39 6.06
C TRP A 113 -5.28 -17.49 4.99
N ARG A 114 -6.37 -17.90 4.35
CA ARG A 114 -6.39 -18.87 3.22
C ARG A 114 -6.10 -18.23 1.86
N ARG A 115 -5.97 -16.91 1.78
CA ARG A 115 -5.66 -16.26 0.49
C ARG A 115 -4.35 -16.81 -0.08
N PRO A 116 -4.21 -16.96 -1.40
CA PRO A 116 -2.92 -17.28 -2.01
C PRO A 116 -1.85 -16.31 -1.55
N ILE A 117 -0.61 -16.79 -1.43
CA ILE A 117 0.53 -15.94 -1.11
C ILE A 117 0.74 -14.95 -2.25
N SER A 118 0.85 -13.67 -1.92
CA SER A 118 1.06 -12.62 -2.93
C SER A 118 2.53 -12.53 -3.34
N ASP A 119 2.78 -11.96 -4.52
CA ASP A 119 4.12 -11.67 -5.04
C ASP A 119 5.02 -10.92 -4.05
N MET A 120 4.47 -9.91 -3.37
CA MET A 120 5.21 -9.16 -2.33
C MET A 120 5.63 -10.07 -1.16
N GLU A 121 4.76 -11.00 -0.78
CA GLU A 121 5.05 -11.94 0.31
C GLU A 121 6.07 -12.99 -0.10
N VAL A 122 5.99 -13.51 -1.33
CA VAL A 122 7.01 -14.41 -1.90
C VAL A 122 8.37 -13.70 -1.96
N SER A 123 8.40 -12.46 -2.44
CA SER A 123 9.62 -11.63 -2.49
C SER A 123 10.20 -11.39 -1.10
N SER A 124 9.35 -11.03 -0.13
CA SER A 124 9.76 -10.80 1.27
C SER A 124 10.26 -12.08 1.94
N ILE A 125 9.69 -13.23 1.59
CA ILE A 125 10.16 -14.52 2.09
C ILE A 125 11.54 -14.82 1.50
N ALA A 126 11.70 -14.69 0.18
CA ALA A 126 12.97 -14.96 -0.50
C ALA A 126 14.12 -14.13 0.08
N SER A 127 13.87 -12.87 0.45
CA SER A 127 14.86 -11.98 1.06
C SER A 127 15.06 -12.18 2.57
N GLY A 128 14.65 -13.33 3.13
CA GLY A 128 14.81 -13.63 4.56
C GLY A 128 14.00 -12.74 5.53
N PHE A 129 13.09 -11.89 5.05
CA PHE A 129 12.39 -10.89 5.87
C PHE A 129 11.38 -11.51 6.86
N ILE A 130 11.26 -12.83 6.91
CA ILE A 130 10.51 -13.56 7.93
C ILE A 130 11.24 -13.66 9.28
N LEU A 131 12.56 -13.42 9.32
CA LEU A 131 13.36 -13.59 10.53
C LEU A 131 12.99 -12.55 11.60
N PRO A 132 12.54 -12.96 12.80
CA PRO A 132 12.24 -12.01 13.88
C PRO A 132 13.51 -11.30 14.36
N LYS A 133 13.45 -9.98 14.51
CA LYS A 133 14.53 -9.17 15.09
C LYS A 133 14.19 -8.72 16.50
N ALA A 134 15.22 -8.57 17.35
CA ALA A 134 15.04 -8.19 18.75
C ALA A 134 14.42 -6.78 18.91
N ASP A 135 14.73 -5.89 17.98
CA ASP A 135 14.28 -4.50 17.90
C ASP A 135 13.00 -4.32 17.06
N ASP A 136 12.40 -5.39 16.55
CA ASP A 136 11.15 -5.30 15.79
C ASP A 136 10.04 -4.67 16.64
N GLU A 137 9.44 -3.60 16.11
CA GLU A 137 8.20 -3.04 16.63
C GLU A 137 7.09 -4.10 16.69
N PRO A 138 6.11 -3.99 17.62
CA PRO A 138 5.04 -4.99 17.76
C PRO A 138 4.27 -5.28 16.46
N ARG A 139 4.09 -4.26 15.61
CA ARG A 139 3.44 -4.40 14.29
C ARG A 139 4.30 -5.24 13.34
N THR A 140 5.58 -4.94 13.24
CA THR A 140 6.55 -5.66 12.38
C THR A 140 6.67 -7.11 12.83
N ARG A 141 6.84 -7.36 14.13
CA ARG A 141 6.92 -8.71 14.70
C ARG A 141 5.67 -9.55 14.39
N LYS A 142 4.48 -8.97 14.53
CA LYS A 142 3.21 -9.62 14.17
C LYS A 142 3.17 -9.95 12.68
N TRP A 143 3.63 -9.03 11.83
CA TRP A 143 3.65 -9.22 10.39
C TRP A 143 4.63 -10.32 9.96
N ARG A 144 5.88 -10.32 10.47
CA ARG A 144 6.88 -11.35 10.16
C ARG A 144 6.42 -12.75 10.56
N ARG A 145 5.86 -12.87 11.77
CA ARG A 145 5.24 -14.13 12.24
C ARG A 145 4.10 -14.56 11.32
N GLY A 146 3.24 -13.62 10.91
CA GLY A 146 2.18 -13.88 9.95
C GLY A 146 2.72 -14.39 8.61
N LEU A 147 3.77 -13.76 8.09
CA LEU A 147 4.42 -14.15 6.85
C LEU A 147 5.02 -15.56 6.93
N HIS A 148 5.73 -15.89 8.00
CA HIS A 148 6.26 -17.24 8.24
C HIS A 148 5.15 -18.30 8.25
N LEU A 149 4.06 -18.06 8.98
CA LEU A 149 2.92 -18.99 9.01
C LEU A 149 2.29 -19.19 7.63
N ARG A 150 2.21 -18.11 6.83
CA ARG A 150 1.67 -18.17 5.47
C ARG A 150 2.60 -18.85 4.48
N ALA A 151 3.91 -18.70 4.63
CA ALA A 151 4.92 -19.43 3.86
C ALA A 151 4.71 -20.95 4.04
N ARG A 152 4.65 -21.39 5.30
CA ARG A 152 4.42 -22.81 5.64
C ARG A 152 3.08 -23.33 5.16
N GLN A 153 2.01 -22.55 5.31
CA GLN A 153 0.69 -22.91 4.78
C GLN A 153 0.69 -23.09 3.26
N SER A 154 1.54 -22.32 2.55
CA SER A 154 1.67 -22.38 1.10
C SER A 154 2.61 -23.51 0.63
N GLY A 155 3.22 -24.26 1.55
CA GLY A 155 4.16 -25.34 1.25
C GLY A 155 5.63 -24.91 1.16
N ILE A 156 5.96 -23.65 1.51
CA ILE A 156 7.35 -23.18 1.51
C ILE A 156 7.99 -23.58 2.86
N ALA A 157 8.93 -24.52 2.81
CA ALA A 157 9.56 -25.10 4.00
C ALA A 157 10.69 -24.19 4.51
N ILE A 158 10.40 -23.34 5.50
CA ILE A 158 11.37 -22.40 6.07
C ILE A 158 11.40 -22.46 7.60
N PRO A 159 12.59 -22.42 8.23
CA PRO A 159 12.75 -22.29 9.68
C PRO A 159 12.13 -21.01 10.26
N SER A 160 11.87 -21.02 11.58
CA SER A 160 11.27 -19.89 12.30
C SER A 160 12.30 -18.95 12.93
N ASP A 161 13.57 -19.33 12.95
CA ASP A 161 14.67 -18.62 13.57
C ASP A 161 16.00 -18.94 12.84
N LEU A 162 17.10 -18.37 13.34
CA LEU A 162 18.46 -18.62 12.86
C LEU A 162 19.04 -19.96 13.33
N SER A 163 18.25 -20.85 13.96
CA SER A 163 18.82 -22.11 14.43
C SER A 163 19.33 -22.94 13.25
N GLY A 164 20.63 -23.22 13.25
CA GLY A 164 21.29 -23.94 12.15
C GLY A 164 21.85 -23.06 11.03
N PHE A 165 21.88 -21.73 11.19
CA PHE A 165 22.52 -20.80 10.25
C PHE A 165 23.66 -20.04 10.93
N ASP A 166 24.72 -19.78 10.17
CA ASP A 166 25.89 -19.05 10.67
C ASP A 166 25.59 -17.56 10.85
N ASP A 167 24.77 -16.98 9.97
CA ASP A 167 24.37 -15.57 9.96
C ASP A 167 23.03 -15.32 9.23
N GLU A 168 22.62 -14.05 9.15
CA GLU A 168 21.41 -13.62 8.43
C GLU A 168 21.50 -13.86 6.91
N ASP A 169 22.69 -13.77 6.31
CA ASP A 169 22.90 -13.94 4.87
C ASP A 169 22.73 -15.41 4.45
N ALA A 170 23.21 -16.35 5.29
CA ALA A 170 22.99 -17.77 5.13
C ALA A 170 21.49 -18.12 5.24
N PHE A 171 20.78 -17.49 6.18
CA PHE A 171 19.34 -17.65 6.33
C PHE A 171 18.57 -17.08 5.13
N GLU A 172 18.93 -15.88 4.65
CA GLU A 172 18.36 -15.28 3.44
C GLU A 172 18.56 -16.19 2.23
N SER A 173 19.78 -16.68 2.02
CA SER A 173 20.11 -17.61 0.92
C SER A 173 19.27 -18.89 0.98
N PHE A 174 19.06 -19.43 2.19
CA PHE A 174 18.19 -20.58 2.38
C PHE A 174 16.72 -20.25 2.04
N CYS A 175 16.21 -19.10 2.47
CA CYS A 175 14.86 -18.68 2.17
C CYS A 175 14.63 -18.49 0.66
N HIS A 176 15.61 -17.88 -0.03
CA HIS A 176 15.62 -17.74 -1.48
C HIS A 176 15.51 -19.11 -2.14
N GLU A 177 16.36 -20.07 -1.75
CA GLU A 177 16.35 -21.42 -2.31
C GLU A 177 15.03 -22.15 -2.06
N ALA A 178 14.47 -22.05 -0.84
CA ALA A 178 13.17 -22.65 -0.52
C ALA A 178 12.03 -22.09 -1.39
N VAL A 179 12.08 -20.79 -1.72
CA VAL A 179 11.13 -20.16 -2.65
C VAL A 179 11.33 -20.67 -4.08
N ILE A 180 12.57 -20.83 -4.54
CA ILE A 180 12.87 -21.37 -5.88
C ILE A 180 12.33 -22.80 -6.03
N VAL A 181 12.59 -23.68 -5.08
CA VAL A 181 12.07 -25.06 -5.09
C VAL A 181 10.55 -25.06 -5.14
N TRP A 182 9.89 -24.25 -4.31
CA TRP A 182 8.44 -24.11 -4.31
C TRP A 182 7.89 -23.60 -5.65
N LEU A 183 8.56 -22.63 -6.30
CA LEU A 183 8.18 -22.14 -7.62
C LEU A 183 8.34 -23.23 -8.69
N MET A 184 9.41 -24.03 -8.63
CA MET A 184 9.63 -25.16 -9.55
C MET A 184 8.49 -26.18 -9.49
N ASP A 185 8.07 -26.58 -8.28
CA ASP A 185 6.95 -27.51 -8.08
C ASP A 185 5.65 -26.99 -8.71
N ARG A 186 5.38 -25.69 -8.54
CA ARG A 186 4.18 -25.05 -9.10
C ARG A 186 4.20 -24.92 -10.62
N LEU A 187 5.38 -24.63 -11.18
CA LEU A 187 5.58 -24.59 -12.62
C LEU A 187 5.41 -25.98 -13.24
N ALA A 188 5.98 -27.01 -12.61
CA ALA A 188 5.83 -28.41 -13.04
C ALA A 188 4.37 -28.88 -12.97
N ALA A 189 3.62 -28.45 -11.96
CA ALA A 189 2.19 -28.74 -11.82
C ALA A 189 1.28 -27.98 -12.82
N GLY A 190 1.84 -27.12 -13.68
CA GLY A 190 1.08 -26.33 -14.65
C GLY A 190 0.17 -25.27 -14.00
N THR A 191 0.41 -24.91 -12.74
CA THR A 191 -0.35 -23.83 -12.09
C THR A 191 0.15 -22.48 -12.61
N SER A 192 -0.61 -21.85 -13.51
CA SER A 192 -0.27 -20.51 -13.99
C SER A 192 -0.46 -19.48 -12.87
N SER A 193 0.60 -18.73 -12.58
CA SER A 193 0.66 -17.73 -11.50
C SER A 193 -0.14 -16.45 -11.79
N SER A 194 -0.93 -16.39 -12.88
CA SER A 194 -1.30 -15.11 -13.50
C SER A 194 -2.51 -14.39 -12.90
N GLU A 195 -3.05 -14.77 -11.74
CA GLU A 195 -4.31 -14.19 -11.24
C GLU A 195 -4.14 -12.97 -10.31
N HIS A 196 -2.92 -12.54 -9.96
CA HIS A 196 -2.75 -11.50 -8.94
C HIS A 196 -1.88 -10.32 -9.39
N ALA A 197 -2.33 -9.60 -10.42
CA ALA A 197 -1.80 -8.27 -10.72
C ALA A 197 -2.16 -7.28 -9.58
N SER A 198 -1.18 -6.93 -8.74
CA SER A 198 -1.30 -5.80 -7.83
C SER A 198 -0.93 -4.50 -8.56
N SER A 199 -1.61 -3.38 -8.25
CA SER A 199 -1.35 -2.07 -8.86
C SER A 199 -0.56 -1.18 -7.90
N GLY A 200 0.61 -0.67 -8.31
CA GLY A 200 1.42 0.28 -7.53
C GLY A 200 2.93 0.21 -7.84
N ILE A 201 3.73 1.14 -7.28
CA ILE A 201 5.19 1.14 -7.43
C ILE A 201 5.82 -0.07 -6.69
N GLU A 202 5.32 -0.40 -5.50
CA GLU A 202 5.74 -1.60 -4.77
C GLU A 202 5.38 -2.89 -5.51
N ALA A 203 4.26 -2.91 -6.25
CA ALA A 203 3.89 -4.01 -7.14
C ALA A 203 4.86 -4.14 -8.32
N LEU A 204 5.35 -3.01 -8.85
CA LEU A 204 6.30 -2.98 -9.96
C LEU A 204 7.69 -3.51 -9.54
N LEU A 205 8.20 -3.07 -8.39
CA LEU A 205 9.47 -3.56 -7.84
C LEU A 205 9.39 -5.02 -7.38
N SER A 206 8.30 -5.40 -6.70
CA SER A 206 8.03 -6.80 -6.36
C SER A 206 7.92 -7.66 -7.63
N GLY A 207 7.30 -7.12 -8.69
CA GLY A 207 7.19 -7.80 -9.98
C GLY A 207 8.54 -8.10 -10.62
N LEU A 208 9.52 -7.18 -10.55
CA LEU A 208 10.87 -7.43 -11.09
C LEU A 208 11.59 -8.55 -10.33
N HIS A 209 11.54 -8.53 -8.99
CA HIS A 209 12.17 -9.58 -8.18
C HIS A 209 11.51 -10.94 -8.41
N ILE A 210 10.17 -11.00 -8.40
CA ILE A 210 9.43 -12.24 -8.69
C ILE A 210 9.72 -12.77 -10.09
N ASN A 211 9.80 -11.90 -11.10
CA ASN A 211 10.17 -12.33 -12.45
C ASN A 211 11.58 -12.92 -12.51
N SER A 212 12.50 -12.42 -11.70
CA SER A 212 13.85 -13.00 -11.55
C SER A 212 13.78 -14.40 -10.95
N LEU A 213 13.07 -14.57 -9.83
CA LEU A 213 12.90 -15.86 -9.16
C LEU A 213 12.20 -16.88 -10.06
N VAL A 214 11.15 -16.49 -10.78
CA VAL A 214 10.45 -17.36 -11.74
C VAL A 214 11.36 -17.77 -12.90
N ARG A 215 12.20 -16.86 -13.41
CA ARG A 215 13.17 -17.17 -14.47
C ARG A 215 14.21 -18.17 -13.99
N GLU A 216 14.74 -17.95 -12.80
CA GLU A 216 15.71 -18.86 -12.16
C GLU A 216 15.10 -20.24 -11.94
N ALA A 217 13.89 -20.32 -11.38
CA ALA A 217 13.16 -21.58 -11.18
C ALA A 217 12.94 -22.34 -12.51
N LYS A 218 12.53 -21.65 -13.58
CA LYS A 218 12.39 -22.26 -14.92
C LYS A 218 13.71 -22.82 -15.43
N SER A 219 14.79 -22.05 -15.33
CA SER A 219 16.12 -22.48 -15.79
C SER A 219 16.61 -23.73 -15.05
N ARG A 220 16.37 -23.82 -13.74
CA ARG A 220 16.74 -25.00 -12.94
C ARG A 220 15.87 -26.21 -13.25
N LEU A 221 14.56 -26.02 -13.48
CA LEU A 221 13.65 -27.09 -13.88
C LEU A 221 14.02 -27.68 -15.24
N GLU A 222 14.39 -26.84 -16.21
CA GLU A 222 14.88 -27.28 -17.52
C GLU A 222 16.18 -28.08 -17.39
N THR A 223 17.11 -27.65 -16.53
CA THR A 223 18.36 -28.36 -16.26
C THR A 223 18.11 -29.72 -15.59
N SER A 224 17.17 -29.79 -14.64
CA SER A 224 16.82 -31.04 -13.94
C SER A 224 16.13 -32.07 -14.85
N ASN A 225 15.40 -31.65 -15.88
CA ASN A 225 14.75 -32.55 -16.83
C ASN A 225 15.72 -33.09 -17.90
N ALA A 226 16.87 -32.44 -18.07
CA ALA A 226 17.89 -32.84 -19.05
C ALA A 226 18.92 -33.84 -18.48
N ALA A 227 18.98 -33.99 -17.16
CA ALA A 227 19.87 -34.91 -16.44
C ALA A 227 19.21 -36.27 -16.20
#